data_AF-A0A1Z8URN1-F1
#
_entry.id   AF-A0A1Z8URN1-F1
#
_cell.length_a   1.000
_cell.length_b   1.000
_cell.length_c   1.000
_cell.angle_alpha   90.00
_cell.angle_beta   90.00
_cell.angle_gamma   90.00
#
_symmetry.space_group_name_H-M   'P 1'
#
loop_
_entity.id
_entity.type
_entity.pdbx_description
1 polymer ?
#
loop_
_entity_poly.entity_id
_entity_poly.type
_entity_poly.pdbx_seq_one_letter_code
_entity_poly.pdbx_strand_id
1 'polypeptide(L)'
;MQQSLTSLSIDRYVPGTIAWCDGDRGVNPDGSLNVFGTNNVDCKLKGKDGRVYPYLKSQNYNEHLGVTTADRVTLGVENGKEVTAQEVLETIVERAKKSGFHDVDVNVQSEHPVVVRFMNSFVPFAADQKTEFVVPTHYCYQTFSKDDPRNLLVSGHKGGIDVQADSIGDNPLYSLEYKKDNIDTHYYTVEATEHAVGTAQTTSDGTDQPPEVGIKGMGSRGNAFCVMSIPNKQKGGGRGMSSWSSFEEGAPVYRSLANIGEACAADLGVDNESMGEYDAGNAKIEYDPNEAIVITVLYYNIIRNVSGKNEAVAVAPKDIAMAAGDMDKAYNLCNAQGKLSELSAMLVTMTKEAMDVVKEKIAKDPPVTCPPPAKKFAFEKDAAKAFAKPVGVN
;
A
#
# COMPACT_ATOMS: atom_id res chain seq x y z
N MET A 1 -3.35 -33.73 13.88
CA MET A 1 -4.58 -33.00 14.24
C MET A 1 -4.52 -31.65 13.52
N GLN A 2 -5.32 -31.46 12.47
CA GLN A 2 -5.54 -30.12 11.92
C GLN A 2 -6.52 -29.39 12.83
N GLN A 3 -6.08 -28.34 13.53
CA GLN A 3 -7.04 -27.36 14.04
C GLN A 3 -7.53 -26.53 12.86
N SER A 4 -8.85 -26.32 12.80
CA SER A 4 -9.46 -25.54 11.73
C SER A 4 -9.19 -24.06 11.97
N LEU A 5 -8.42 -23.43 11.08
CA LEU A 5 -8.13 -21.98 11.08
C LEU A 5 -9.40 -21.11 10.87
N THR A 6 -10.57 -21.72 10.67
CA THR A 6 -11.89 -21.07 10.53
C THR A 6 -12.43 -20.45 11.82
N SER A 7 -11.60 -20.16 12.82
CA SER A 7 -12.01 -19.63 14.14
C SER A 7 -11.33 -18.33 14.56
N LEU A 8 -10.42 -17.79 13.73
CA LEU A 8 -10.02 -16.38 13.78
C LEU A 8 -11.11 -15.53 13.10
N SER A 9 -12.28 -15.47 13.73
CA SER A 9 -13.38 -14.65 13.22
C SER A 9 -13.11 -13.17 13.41
N ILE A 10 -13.72 -12.36 12.55
CA ILE A 10 -13.71 -10.90 12.58
C ILE A 10 -14.18 -10.32 13.93
N ASP A 11 -14.89 -11.13 14.74
CA ASP A 11 -15.39 -10.79 16.08
C ASP A 11 -14.28 -10.54 17.13
N ARG A 12 -13.02 -10.93 16.84
CA ARG A 12 -11.86 -10.59 17.70
C ARG A 12 -11.23 -9.23 17.42
N TYR A 13 -11.61 -8.57 16.32
CA TYR A 13 -11.13 -7.25 15.99
C TYR A 13 -11.81 -6.20 16.88
N VAL A 14 -11.02 -5.41 17.63
CA VAL A 14 -11.54 -4.25 18.37
C VAL A 14 -11.65 -3.07 17.41
N PRO A 15 -12.87 -2.60 17.08
CA PRO A 15 -13.02 -1.54 16.10
C PRO A 15 -12.76 -0.18 16.76
N GLY A 16 -11.71 0.52 16.31
CA GLY A 16 -11.53 1.94 16.66
C GLY A 16 -10.30 2.63 16.08
N THR A 17 -9.25 1.87 15.76
CA THR A 17 -7.87 2.37 15.91
C THR A 17 -6.95 2.21 14.70
N ILE A 18 -7.40 1.60 13.60
CA ILE A 18 -6.66 1.61 12.32
C ILE A 18 -6.56 3.05 11.78
N ALA A 19 -5.47 3.40 11.08
CA ALA A 19 -5.34 4.67 10.38
C ALA A 19 -6.50 4.88 9.38
N TRP A 20 -7.22 6.01 9.50
CA TRP A 20 -8.49 6.22 8.80
C TRP A 20 -8.39 7.20 7.63
N CYS A 21 -8.78 6.74 6.44
CA CYS A 21 -8.97 7.60 5.27
C CYS A 21 -10.30 8.40 5.34
N ASP A 22 -10.24 9.71 5.58
CA ASP A 22 -11.38 10.63 5.42
C ASP A 22 -11.20 11.57 4.22
N GLY A 23 -12.28 12.02 3.57
CA GLY A 23 -12.27 13.22 2.70
C GLY A 23 -12.12 13.01 1.17
N ASP A 24 -13.18 13.40 0.47
CA ASP A 24 -13.56 13.39 -0.97
C ASP A 24 -12.52 13.48 -2.13
N ARG A 25 -13.00 13.46 -3.39
CA ARG A 25 -12.18 13.61 -4.61
C ARG A 25 -12.95 14.08 -5.84
N GLY A 26 -12.41 15.08 -6.54
CA GLY A 26 -12.98 15.61 -7.78
C GLY A 26 -12.51 14.89 -9.05
N VAL A 27 -13.42 14.25 -9.78
CA VAL A 27 -13.31 14.17 -11.24
C VAL A 27 -13.54 15.57 -11.78
N ASN A 28 -12.73 16.02 -12.75
CA ASN A 28 -12.83 17.40 -13.25
C ASN A 28 -14.18 17.64 -13.97
N PRO A 29 -14.73 18.86 -13.95
CA PRO A 29 -15.91 19.25 -14.73
C PRO A 29 -15.77 19.08 -16.26
N ASP A 30 -14.56 18.80 -16.77
CA ASP A 30 -14.26 18.53 -18.18
C ASP A 30 -14.22 17.04 -18.56
N GLY A 31 -14.50 16.14 -17.61
CA GLY A 31 -14.62 14.69 -17.84
C GLY A 31 -13.31 13.90 -17.83
N SER A 32 -12.17 14.49 -17.45
CA SER A 32 -10.93 13.73 -17.25
C SER A 32 -10.98 12.87 -15.97
N LEU A 33 -10.51 11.62 -16.06
CA LEU A 33 -10.43 10.69 -14.94
C LEU A 33 -9.72 11.29 -13.72
N ASN A 34 -10.28 11.02 -12.55
CA ASN A 34 -9.54 10.94 -11.30
C ASN A 34 -9.36 9.44 -11.04
N VAL A 35 -8.15 8.93 -10.76
CA VAL A 35 -7.91 7.49 -10.46
C VAL A 35 -8.46 7.02 -9.08
N PHE A 36 -9.55 7.64 -8.63
CA PHE A 36 -9.59 8.37 -7.36
C PHE A 36 -11.06 8.88 -7.12
N GLY A 37 -11.82 8.65 -6.03
CA GLY A 37 -11.73 7.64 -4.96
C GLY A 37 -11.31 8.08 -3.54
N THR A 38 -11.89 9.15 -2.92
CA THR A 38 -11.43 9.99 -1.74
C THR A 38 -9.89 10.16 -1.57
N ASN A 39 -9.35 11.40 -1.45
CA ASN A 39 -7.91 11.66 -1.73
C ASN A 39 -6.90 11.01 -0.80
N ASN A 40 -7.43 10.44 0.27
CA ASN A 40 -6.64 9.96 1.36
C ASN A 40 -6.52 8.43 1.30
N VAL A 41 -5.26 8.00 1.44
CA VAL A 41 -4.79 6.64 1.68
C VAL A 41 -3.63 6.74 2.62
N ASP A 42 -3.54 5.75 3.50
CA ASP A 42 -2.60 5.73 4.61
C ASP A 42 -1.22 5.23 4.17
N CYS A 43 -1.07 4.83 2.91
CA CYS A 43 0.22 4.59 2.27
C CYS A 43 0.18 4.98 0.78
N LYS A 44 1.27 5.57 0.27
CA LYS A 44 1.42 6.09 -1.10
C LYS A 44 2.82 5.79 -1.61
N LEU A 45 3.03 5.83 -2.92
CA LEU A 45 4.37 5.98 -3.49
C LEU A 45 4.57 7.46 -3.88
N LYS A 46 5.65 8.08 -3.42
CA LYS A 46 6.06 9.44 -3.79
C LYS A 46 7.36 9.45 -4.59
N GLY A 47 7.55 10.45 -5.44
CA GLY A 47 8.83 10.74 -6.10
C GLY A 47 9.77 11.57 -5.22
N LYS A 48 11.06 11.65 -5.56
CA LYS A 48 12.06 12.55 -4.93
C LYS A 48 11.72 14.04 -5.09
N ASP A 49 10.85 14.39 -6.05
CA ASP A 49 10.25 15.71 -6.23
C ASP A 49 8.98 15.94 -5.36
N GLY A 50 8.61 14.98 -4.50
CA GLY A 50 7.45 15.04 -3.62
C GLY A 50 6.12 14.66 -4.26
N ARG A 51 6.06 14.44 -5.59
CA ARG A 51 4.79 14.11 -6.27
C ARG A 51 4.25 12.76 -5.83
N VAL A 52 2.94 12.66 -5.64
CA VAL A 52 2.26 11.37 -5.37
C VAL A 52 1.97 10.68 -6.70
N TYR A 53 2.37 9.42 -6.81
CA TYR A 53 2.08 8.61 -8.00
C TYR A 53 0.62 8.15 -8.05
N PRO A 54 0.00 8.07 -9.24
CA PRO A 54 -1.34 7.51 -9.39
C PRO A 54 -1.36 6.07 -8.89
N TYR A 55 -2.46 5.67 -8.25
CA TYR A 55 -2.58 4.36 -7.65
C TYR A 55 -4.00 3.81 -7.79
N LEU A 56 -4.08 2.48 -7.77
CA LEU A 56 -5.29 1.69 -7.74
C LEU A 56 -5.42 1.07 -6.33
N LYS A 57 -6.60 1.23 -5.73
CA LYS A 57 -7.02 0.49 -4.52
C LYS A 57 -8.34 -0.23 -4.78
N SER A 58 -8.66 -1.21 -3.93
CA SER A 58 -10.01 -1.77 -3.86
C SER A 58 -11.03 -0.68 -3.49
N GLN A 59 -12.32 -0.93 -3.77
CA GLN A 59 -13.35 0.11 -3.79
C GLN A 59 -13.48 0.88 -2.46
N ASN A 60 -13.59 2.22 -2.51
CA ASN A 60 -13.70 3.03 -1.31
C ASN A 60 -15.01 2.77 -0.55
N TYR A 61 -14.92 2.72 0.79
CA TYR A 61 -16.01 2.32 1.69
C TYR A 61 -16.60 0.93 1.36
N ASN A 62 -15.89 0.11 0.57
CA ASN A 62 -16.24 -1.25 0.20
C ASN A 62 -14.95 -2.09 -0.02
N GLU A 63 -13.85 -1.67 0.62
CA GLU A 63 -12.52 -2.27 0.53
C GLU A 63 -12.57 -3.64 1.23
N HIS A 64 -12.18 -4.69 0.52
CA HIS A 64 -12.01 -6.01 1.13
C HIS A 64 -10.88 -5.95 2.14
N LEU A 65 -11.03 -6.67 3.25
CA LEU A 65 -9.95 -6.87 4.22
C LEU A 65 -9.41 -8.28 4.09
N GLY A 66 -8.11 -8.41 3.84
CA GLY A 66 -7.40 -9.66 4.07
C GLY A 66 -7.18 -9.82 5.58
N VAL A 67 -7.40 -11.02 6.11
CA VAL A 67 -7.08 -11.36 7.50
C VAL A 67 -6.32 -12.67 7.51
N THR A 68 -5.03 -12.60 7.83
CA THR A 68 -4.12 -13.75 7.75
C THR A 68 -3.17 -13.77 8.95
N THR A 69 -2.25 -14.73 9.00
CA THR A 69 -1.24 -14.83 10.06
C THR A 69 0.09 -14.27 9.57
N ALA A 70 0.90 -13.69 10.46
CA ALA A 70 2.13 -12.99 10.09
C ALA A 70 3.18 -13.88 9.39
N ASP A 71 3.14 -15.20 9.56
CA ASP A 71 4.01 -16.16 8.88
C ASP A 71 3.67 -16.33 7.38
N ARG A 72 2.47 -15.92 6.96
CA ARG A 72 1.99 -15.97 5.57
C ARG A 72 2.36 -14.72 4.76
N VAL A 73 2.98 -13.74 5.41
CA VAL A 73 3.41 -12.48 4.79
C VAL A 73 4.94 -12.44 4.80
N THR A 74 5.56 -12.45 3.63
CA THR A 74 7.00 -12.23 3.46
C THR A 74 7.25 -10.73 3.31
N LEU A 75 8.10 -10.16 4.16
CA LEU A 75 8.42 -8.73 4.14
C LEU A 75 9.60 -8.42 3.24
N GLY A 76 10.58 -9.31 3.14
CA GLY A 76 11.79 -9.08 2.34
C GLY A 76 12.75 -10.26 2.35
N VAL A 77 13.99 -10.00 1.95
CA VAL A 77 15.09 -10.98 1.99
C VAL A 77 16.24 -10.44 2.83
N GLU A 78 16.79 -11.30 3.69
CA GLU A 78 18.01 -11.04 4.44
C GLU A 78 18.93 -12.27 4.32
N ASN A 79 20.22 -12.05 4.06
CA ASN A 79 21.22 -13.11 3.92
C ASN A 79 20.85 -14.21 2.89
N GLY A 80 20.09 -13.85 1.85
CA GLY A 80 19.62 -14.79 0.81
C GLY A 80 18.42 -15.66 1.24
N LYS A 81 17.80 -15.40 2.40
CA LYS A 81 16.59 -16.07 2.88
C LYS A 81 15.43 -15.07 2.91
N GLU A 82 14.24 -15.51 2.48
CA GLU A 82 13.00 -14.78 2.75
C GLU A 82 12.75 -14.67 4.26
N VAL A 83 12.27 -13.50 4.69
CA VAL A 83 11.94 -13.18 6.08
C VAL A 83 10.47 -12.78 6.16
N THR A 84 9.73 -13.50 7.00
CA THR A 84 8.30 -13.28 7.24
C THR A 84 8.03 -12.15 8.23
N ALA A 85 6.81 -11.62 8.23
CA ALA A 85 6.37 -10.67 9.25
C ALA A 85 6.41 -11.31 10.65
N GLN A 86 6.15 -12.61 10.79
CA GLN A 86 6.31 -13.33 12.06
C GLN A 86 7.76 -13.30 12.57
N GLU A 87 8.74 -13.61 11.72
CA GLU A 87 10.17 -13.56 12.08
C GLU A 87 10.64 -12.12 12.40
N VAL A 88 10.06 -11.12 11.74
CA VAL A 88 10.29 -9.71 12.09
C VAL A 88 9.68 -9.36 13.43
N LEU A 89 8.45 -9.78 13.74
CA LEU A 89 7.81 -9.54 15.03
C LEU A 89 8.56 -10.23 16.19
N GLU A 90 9.14 -11.39 15.94
CA GLU A 90 10.02 -12.09 16.91
C GLU A 90 11.35 -11.36 17.17
N THR A 91 11.82 -10.55 16.21
CA THR A 91 13.10 -9.82 16.28
C THR A 91 12.93 -8.30 16.39
N ILE A 92 11.70 -7.79 16.51
CA ILE A 92 11.38 -6.37 16.36
C ILE A 92 12.04 -5.48 17.41
N VAL A 93 12.20 -5.97 18.64
CA VAL A 93 12.90 -5.24 19.72
C VAL A 93 14.37 -5.01 19.37
N GLU A 94 15.03 -5.97 18.74
CA GLU A 94 16.43 -5.86 18.30
C GLU A 94 16.54 -4.93 17.09
N ARG A 95 15.62 -5.06 16.12
CA ARG A 95 15.56 -4.20 14.92
C ARG A 95 15.29 -2.74 15.27
N ALA A 96 14.32 -2.46 16.14
CA ALA A 96 14.03 -1.11 16.62
C ALA A 96 15.23 -0.51 17.37
N LYS A 97 15.91 -1.29 18.24
CA LYS A 97 17.14 -0.83 18.91
C LYS A 97 18.27 -0.55 17.94
N LYS A 98 18.43 -1.37 16.90
CA LYS A 98 19.38 -1.12 15.79
C LYS A 98 19.05 0.16 15.02
N SER A 99 17.77 0.49 14.88
CA SER A 99 17.28 1.75 14.30
C SER A 99 17.34 2.96 15.25
N GLY A 100 17.85 2.81 16.48
CA GLY A 100 18.03 3.91 17.44
C GLY A 100 16.98 4.02 18.55
N PHE A 101 15.91 3.21 18.54
CA PHE A 101 14.89 3.26 19.61
C PHE A 101 15.41 2.64 20.92
N HIS A 102 15.44 3.42 22.01
CA HIS A 102 16.03 2.98 23.28
C HIS A 102 15.04 2.24 24.22
N ASP A 103 13.79 2.71 24.30
CA ASP A 103 12.74 2.12 25.15
C ASP A 103 11.71 1.39 24.26
N VAL A 104 11.87 0.07 24.15
CA VAL A 104 11.09 -0.80 23.24
C VAL A 104 10.62 -2.05 23.98
N ASP A 105 9.30 -2.17 24.14
CA ASP A 105 8.56 -3.31 24.70
C ASP A 105 7.44 -3.71 23.72
N VAL A 106 7.81 -4.51 22.73
CA VAL A 106 6.89 -5.02 21.69
C VAL A 106 6.75 -6.52 21.88
N ASN A 107 5.75 -6.91 22.65
CA ASN A 107 5.43 -8.30 22.97
C ASN A 107 4.19 -8.75 22.18
N VAL A 108 4.40 -9.08 20.90
CA VAL A 108 3.35 -9.60 20.02
C VAL A 108 3.28 -11.11 20.15
N GLN A 109 2.08 -11.66 20.31
CA GLN A 109 1.88 -13.10 20.44
C GLN A 109 2.20 -13.83 19.12
N SER A 110 2.75 -15.04 19.21
CA SER A 110 2.85 -15.95 18.06
C SER A 110 1.48 -16.19 17.43
N GLU A 111 1.41 -16.27 16.11
CA GLU A 111 0.16 -16.46 15.34
C GLU A 111 -0.84 -15.28 15.46
N HIS A 112 -0.39 -14.08 15.86
CA HIS A 112 -1.25 -12.90 15.89
C HIS A 112 -1.85 -12.62 14.49
N PRO A 113 -3.18 -12.41 14.38
CA PRO A 113 -3.82 -12.11 13.11
C PRO A 113 -3.40 -10.72 12.63
N VAL A 114 -2.95 -10.63 11.38
CA VAL A 114 -2.61 -9.37 10.71
C VAL A 114 -3.68 -9.01 9.68
N VAL A 115 -4.07 -7.75 9.65
CA VAL A 115 -4.94 -7.19 8.60
C VAL A 115 -4.06 -6.85 7.40
N VAL A 116 -4.44 -7.29 6.21
CA VAL A 116 -3.68 -7.05 4.98
C VAL A 116 -4.50 -6.27 3.96
N ARG A 117 -3.86 -5.26 3.37
CA ARG A 117 -4.41 -4.38 2.32
C ARG A 117 -3.50 -4.40 1.10
N PHE A 118 -4.09 -4.26 -0.09
CA PHE A 118 -3.35 -4.22 -1.35
C PHE A 118 -3.59 -2.90 -2.08
N MET A 119 -2.51 -2.32 -2.58
CA MET A 119 -2.55 -1.18 -3.50
C MET A 119 -1.57 -1.40 -4.64
N ASN A 120 -1.82 -0.75 -5.76
CA ASN A 120 -0.97 -0.84 -6.94
C ASN A 120 -0.70 0.56 -7.50
N SER A 121 0.54 1.04 -7.38
CA SER A 121 0.98 2.36 -7.85
C SER A 121 1.58 2.27 -9.25
N PHE A 122 1.42 3.35 -10.01
CA PHE A 122 1.92 3.48 -11.37
C PHE A 122 2.86 4.68 -11.49
N VAL A 123 4.12 4.41 -11.79
CA VAL A 123 5.20 5.40 -11.92
C VAL A 123 5.35 5.78 -13.40
N PRO A 124 4.94 6.98 -13.84
CA PRO A 124 5.11 7.40 -15.22
C PRO A 124 6.58 7.75 -15.49
N PHE A 125 7.14 7.18 -16.56
CA PHE A 125 8.49 7.48 -17.04
C PHE A 125 8.44 8.40 -18.26
N ALA A 126 9.36 9.35 -18.34
CA ALA A 126 9.65 10.05 -19.59
C ALA A 126 10.23 9.08 -20.65
N ALA A 127 10.22 9.47 -21.92
CA ALA A 127 10.55 8.57 -23.04
C ALA A 127 11.97 7.99 -22.96
N ASP A 128 12.93 8.77 -22.46
CA ASP A 128 14.34 8.43 -22.27
C ASP A 128 14.70 8.01 -20.83
N GLN A 129 13.72 8.04 -19.91
CA GLN A 129 13.95 7.73 -18.50
C GLN A 129 14.20 6.24 -18.27
N LYS A 130 15.27 5.94 -17.54
CA LYS A 130 15.69 4.58 -17.16
C LYS A 130 15.34 4.22 -15.72
N THR A 131 15.44 5.22 -14.84
CA THR A 131 15.37 5.08 -13.38
C THR A 131 14.52 6.22 -12.83
N GLU A 132 13.76 5.96 -11.77
CA GLU A 132 13.03 6.99 -11.00
C GLU A 132 13.31 6.81 -9.50
N PHE A 133 13.38 7.91 -8.77
CA PHE A 133 13.62 7.90 -7.32
C PHE A 133 12.28 7.96 -6.60
N VAL A 134 12.03 6.96 -5.75
CA VAL A 134 10.73 6.77 -5.09
C VAL A 134 10.88 6.46 -3.61
N VAL A 135 9.84 6.76 -2.85
CA VAL A 135 9.73 6.42 -1.43
C VAL A 135 8.28 5.99 -1.13
N PRO A 136 8.05 4.82 -0.49
CA PRO A 136 6.75 4.52 0.08
C PRO A 136 6.52 5.42 1.30
N THR A 137 5.31 5.92 1.49
CA THR A 137 4.95 6.76 2.65
C THR A 137 3.89 6.09 3.51
N HIS A 138 3.82 6.46 4.79
CA HIS A 138 2.74 6.11 5.69
C HIS A 138 2.11 7.38 6.30
N TYR A 139 0.81 7.59 6.09
CA TYR A 139 0.12 8.76 6.63
C TYR A 139 -0.54 8.45 7.99
N CYS A 140 -0.14 9.14 9.04
CA CYS A 140 -0.73 9.01 10.37
C CYS A 140 -1.62 10.21 10.74
N TYR A 141 -2.85 9.90 11.15
CA TYR A 141 -3.88 10.86 11.62
C TYR A 141 -4.03 10.90 13.15
N GLN A 142 -3.22 10.10 13.85
CA GLN A 142 -3.45 9.67 15.23
C GLN A 142 -2.33 10.14 16.19
N THR A 143 -1.15 10.51 15.68
CA THR A 143 -0.12 11.20 16.48
C THR A 143 0.02 12.68 16.13
N PHE A 144 0.42 13.45 17.14
CA PHE A 144 0.76 14.88 17.06
C PHE A 144 2.23 15.12 17.45
N SER A 145 3.05 14.07 17.60
CA SER A 145 4.48 14.20 17.92
C SER A 145 5.26 12.93 17.59
N LYS A 146 6.48 13.08 17.06
CA LYS A 146 7.43 11.97 16.91
C LYS A 146 7.87 11.35 18.25
N ASP A 147 7.70 12.07 19.37
CA ASP A 147 8.06 11.58 20.72
C ASP A 147 6.94 10.77 21.39
N ASP A 148 5.77 10.68 20.74
CA ASP A 148 4.64 9.82 21.11
C ASP A 148 4.03 9.19 19.83
N PRO A 149 4.84 8.42 19.07
CA PRO A 149 4.41 7.87 17.79
C PRO A 149 3.23 6.93 18.02
N ARG A 150 2.36 6.83 17.03
CA ARG A 150 1.24 5.93 17.05
C ARG A 150 1.59 4.53 16.54
N ASN A 151 2.53 4.42 15.60
CA ASN A 151 2.95 3.15 15.02
C ASN A 151 4.46 3.06 14.97
N LEU A 152 4.98 1.90 15.37
CA LEU A 152 6.27 1.46 14.86
C LEU A 152 6.03 0.94 13.43
N LEU A 153 6.76 1.48 12.47
CA LEU A 153 6.62 1.17 11.06
C LEU A 153 7.76 0.26 10.61
N VAL A 154 7.43 -0.77 9.83
CA VAL A 154 8.40 -1.63 9.17
C VAL A 154 8.18 -1.56 7.66
N SER A 155 9.19 -1.13 6.91
CA SER A 155 9.21 -1.15 5.45
C SER A 155 10.06 -2.32 4.97
N GLY A 156 9.39 -3.38 4.48
CA GLY A 156 10.02 -4.52 3.84
C GLY A 156 9.99 -4.42 2.32
N HIS A 157 11.04 -4.88 1.65
CA HIS A 157 11.14 -4.98 0.20
C HIS A 157 12.16 -6.06 -0.19
N LYS A 158 12.33 -6.35 -1.50
CA LYS A 158 13.25 -7.40 -1.97
C LYS A 158 14.73 -7.20 -1.59
N GLY A 159 15.12 -6.01 -1.14
CA GLY A 159 16.49 -5.64 -0.80
C GLY A 159 16.78 -5.49 0.70
N GLY A 160 15.77 -5.59 1.57
CA GLY A 160 15.95 -5.37 3.00
C GLY A 160 14.66 -5.13 3.77
N ILE A 161 14.82 -4.88 5.07
CA ILE A 161 13.75 -4.59 6.02
C ILE A 161 14.23 -3.48 6.97
N ASP A 162 13.55 -2.34 6.92
CA ASP A 162 13.89 -1.15 7.70
C ASP A 162 12.80 -0.84 8.73
N VAL A 163 13.21 -0.33 9.90
CA VAL A 163 12.30 -0.02 11.01
C VAL A 163 12.38 1.47 11.34
N GLN A 164 11.24 2.14 11.25
CA GLN A 164 11.03 3.58 11.49
C GLN A 164 9.84 3.76 12.45
N ALA A 165 9.53 4.98 12.86
CA ALA A 165 8.28 5.29 13.58
C ALA A 165 7.50 6.37 12.83
N ASP A 166 6.19 6.41 13.04
CA ASP A 166 5.36 7.48 12.49
C ASP A 166 5.45 8.79 13.28
N SER A 167 5.05 9.86 12.60
CA SER A 167 4.93 11.21 13.11
C SER A 167 3.71 11.85 12.45
N ILE A 168 3.55 13.16 12.64
CA ILE A 168 2.39 13.94 12.17
C ILE A 168 2.30 13.90 10.65
N GLY A 169 1.19 13.37 10.12
CA GLY A 169 0.90 13.41 8.69
C GLY A 169 1.68 12.37 7.88
N ASP A 170 2.27 12.79 6.76
CA ASP A 170 2.89 11.90 5.78
C ASP A 170 4.35 11.55 6.16
N ASN A 171 4.62 10.28 6.42
CA ASN A 171 5.93 9.79 6.86
C ASN A 171 6.59 9.00 5.72
N PRO A 172 7.61 9.54 5.03
CA PRO A 172 8.36 8.80 4.04
C PRO A 172 9.21 7.71 4.73
N LEU A 173 9.13 6.49 4.21
CA LEU A 173 9.86 5.34 4.73
C LEU A 173 11.07 5.11 3.82
N TYR A 174 12.20 5.69 4.21
CA TYR A 174 13.46 5.57 3.48
C TYR A 174 14.13 4.22 3.74
N SER A 175 15.05 3.82 2.85
CA SER A 175 15.99 2.74 3.19
C SER A 175 17.05 3.24 4.16
N LEU A 176 17.46 2.40 5.12
CA LEU A 176 18.40 2.79 6.18
C LEU A 176 19.78 2.15 6.00
N GLU A 177 20.82 2.97 5.76
CA GLU A 177 22.21 2.53 5.77
C GLU A 177 22.80 2.68 7.18
N TYR A 178 22.90 1.57 7.90
CA TYR A 178 23.44 1.52 9.27
C TYR A 178 24.97 1.68 9.26
N LYS A 179 25.45 2.87 9.59
CA LYS A 179 26.88 3.17 9.74
C LYS A 179 27.32 2.97 11.19
N LYS A 180 28.60 3.19 11.47
CA LYS A 180 29.19 2.95 12.80
C LYS A 180 28.63 3.92 13.86
N ASP A 181 28.46 5.19 13.47
CA ASP A 181 28.19 6.28 14.40
C ASP A 181 26.85 6.99 14.10
N ASN A 182 26.17 6.66 12.99
CA ASN A 182 24.91 7.24 12.54
C ASN A 182 24.12 6.26 11.61
N ILE A 183 22.91 6.64 11.20
CA ILE A 183 22.08 5.88 10.23
C ILE A 183 21.70 6.82 9.08
N ASP A 184 22.11 6.53 7.86
CA ASP A 184 21.78 7.36 6.69
C ASP A 184 20.46 6.91 6.04
N THR A 185 19.73 7.86 5.47
CA THR A 185 18.45 7.64 4.77
C THR A 185 18.64 7.73 3.26
N HIS A 186 18.03 6.80 2.52
CA HIS A 186 18.17 6.71 1.07
C HIS A 186 16.80 6.58 0.39
N TYR A 187 16.65 7.23 -0.77
CA TYR A 187 15.54 6.93 -1.68
C TYR A 187 15.70 5.52 -2.25
N TYR A 188 14.60 4.91 -2.67
CA TYR A 188 14.65 3.75 -3.54
C TYR A 188 14.75 4.18 -5.01
N THR A 189 15.37 3.36 -5.84
CA THR A 189 15.33 3.51 -7.29
C THR A 189 14.42 2.46 -7.90
N VAL A 190 13.59 2.83 -8.86
CA VAL A 190 12.82 1.87 -9.67
C VAL A 190 13.25 1.90 -11.13
N GLU A 191 13.36 0.73 -11.73
CA GLU A 191 13.73 0.54 -13.14
C GLU A 191 12.74 -0.39 -13.84
N ALA A 192 12.54 -0.22 -15.16
CA ALA A 192 11.55 -1.01 -15.88
C ALA A 192 12.06 -2.42 -16.19
N THR A 193 11.21 -3.43 -15.99
CA THR A 193 11.48 -4.82 -16.42
C THR A 193 10.74 -5.14 -17.72
N GLU A 194 11.03 -6.31 -18.29
CA GLU A 194 10.27 -6.88 -19.41
C GLU A 194 8.96 -7.57 -18.95
N HIS A 195 8.71 -7.65 -17.64
CA HIS A 195 7.55 -8.36 -17.10
C HIS A 195 6.28 -7.50 -17.16
N ALA A 196 5.15 -8.15 -17.45
CA ALA A 196 3.85 -7.48 -17.49
C ALA A 196 3.32 -7.18 -16.07
N VAL A 197 2.36 -6.25 -15.99
CA VAL A 197 1.65 -5.96 -14.73
C VAL A 197 0.87 -7.21 -14.28
N GLY A 198 1.00 -7.58 -13.01
CA GLY A 198 0.25 -8.69 -12.40
C GLY A 198 0.68 -10.10 -12.84
N THR A 199 1.88 -10.24 -13.41
CA THR A 199 2.53 -11.53 -13.70
C THR A 199 3.71 -11.77 -12.76
N ALA A 200 4.00 -13.03 -12.44
CA ALA A 200 5.24 -13.39 -11.74
C ALA A 200 6.46 -12.94 -12.55
N GLN A 201 7.48 -12.46 -11.85
CA GLN A 201 8.76 -12.07 -12.41
C GLN A 201 9.70 -13.29 -12.37
N THR A 202 10.23 -13.70 -13.51
CA THR A 202 11.12 -14.87 -13.66
C THR A 202 12.05 -14.65 -14.84
N THR A 203 13.34 -15.01 -14.74
CA THR A 203 14.21 -14.99 -15.92
C THR A 203 13.72 -15.93 -17.03
N SER A 204 14.19 -15.71 -18.25
CA SER A 204 13.82 -16.49 -19.45
C SER A 204 14.21 -17.98 -19.40
N ASP A 205 15.15 -18.33 -18.52
CA ASP A 205 15.57 -19.70 -18.20
C ASP A 205 15.01 -20.21 -16.85
N GLY A 206 14.33 -19.35 -16.09
CA GLY A 206 13.74 -19.64 -14.79
C GLY A 206 14.75 -19.87 -13.65
N THR A 207 16.04 -19.58 -13.86
CA THR A 207 17.11 -19.88 -12.87
C THR A 207 17.29 -18.80 -11.80
N ASP A 208 16.88 -17.57 -12.09
CA ASP A 208 16.86 -16.46 -11.13
C ASP A 208 15.42 -15.95 -10.98
N GLN A 209 14.93 -15.97 -9.75
CA GLN A 209 13.59 -15.54 -9.39
C GLN A 209 13.70 -14.57 -8.22
N PRO A 210 13.13 -13.35 -8.32
CA PRO A 210 13.07 -12.46 -7.19
C PRO A 210 12.21 -13.10 -6.08
N PRO A 211 12.44 -12.70 -4.81
CA PRO A 211 11.66 -13.22 -3.71
C PRO A 211 10.16 -12.96 -3.86
N GLU A 212 9.35 -13.75 -3.18
CA GLU A 212 7.94 -13.52 -3.03
C GLU A 212 7.71 -12.45 -1.95
N VAL A 213 7.81 -11.17 -2.29
CA VAL A 213 7.46 -10.08 -1.36
C VAL A 213 5.95 -9.85 -1.35
N GLY A 214 5.34 -9.93 -0.16
CA GLY A 214 3.89 -9.87 0.04
C GLY A 214 3.34 -11.19 0.57
N ILE A 215 2.23 -11.67 0.01
CA ILE A 215 1.53 -12.85 0.50
C ILE A 215 2.02 -14.12 -0.17
N LYS A 216 2.28 -15.16 0.64
CA LYS A 216 2.66 -16.48 0.15
C LYS A 216 1.59 -17.07 -0.79
N GLY A 217 2.01 -17.47 -1.99
CA GLY A 217 1.17 -17.95 -3.08
C GLY A 217 0.86 -16.91 -4.17
N MET A 218 1.37 -15.69 -4.08
CA MET A 218 1.29 -14.64 -5.12
C MET A 218 2.35 -14.80 -6.22
N GLY A 219 3.39 -15.60 -5.99
CA GLY A 219 4.54 -15.82 -6.86
C GLY A 219 5.56 -14.69 -6.81
N SER A 220 6.80 -15.05 -7.15
CA SER A 220 7.99 -14.18 -7.23
C SER A 220 7.72 -12.80 -7.82
N ARG A 221 8.03 -11.76 -7.03
CA ARG A 221 7.76 -10.36 -7.35
C ARG A 221 8.71 -9.42 -6.59
N GLY A 222 9.66 -8.84 -7.30
CA GLY A 222 10.52 -7.78 -6.79
C GLY A 222 9.81 -6.43 -6.63
N ASN A 223 8.66 -6.23 -7.30
CA ASN A 223 7.96 -4.95 -7.42
C ASN A 223 6.95 -4.64 -6.29
N ALA A 224 7.28 -4.99 -5.05
CA ALA A 224 6.43 -4.76 -3.88
C ALA A 224 7.18 -4.12 -2.72
N PHE A 225 6.50 -3.20 -2.02
CA PHE A 225 6.81 -2.79 -0.65
C PHE A 225 5.77 -3.37 0.29
N CYS A 226 6.20 -3.92 1.41
CA CYS A 226 5.34 -4.31 2.53
C CYS A 226 5.51 -3.30 3.66
N VAL A 227 4.53 -2.42 3.87
CA VAL A 227 4.51 -1.46 4.98
C VAL A 227 3.67 -2.04 6.11
N MET A 228 4.32 -2.52 7.16
CA MET A 228 3.68 -3.04 8.37
C MET A 228 3.66 -1.98 9.47
N SER A 229 2.46 -1.65 9.96
CA SER A 229 2.22 -0.76 11.09
C SER A 229 1.93 -1.59 12.34
N ILE A 230 2.81 -1.50 13.34
CA ILE A 230 2.65 -2.11 14.66
C ILE A 230 2.14 -1.03 15.63
N PRO A 231 0.93 -1.16 16.18
CA PRO A 231 0.32 -0.11 16.99
C PRO A 231 1.03 0.09 18.34
N ASN A 232 1.24 1.36 18.68
CA ASN A 232 1.89 1.83 19.89
C ASN A 232 0.88 2.43 20.87
N LYS A 233 1.09 2.21 22.18
CA LYS A 233 0.36 2.89 23.24
C LYS A 233 0.82 4.34 23.37
N GLN A 234 -0.08 5.27 23.12
CA GLN A 234 0.18 6.71 23.27
C GLN A 234 0.03 7.17 24.73
N LYS A 235 0.79 8.19 25.13
CA LYS A 235 0.88 8.71 26.51
C LYS A 235 -0.39 9.42 27.01
N GLY A 236 -1.39 9.62 26.15
CA GLY A 236 -2.72 10.10 26.53
C GLY A 236 -3.77 9.63 25.52
N GLY A 237 -5.00 9.37 25.98
CA GLY A 237 -6.09 8.89 25.14
C GLY A 237 -6.29 9.78 23.91
N GLY A 238 -6.01 9.23 22.73
CA GLY A 238 -5.84 9.97 21.50
C GLY A 238 -7.01 10.91 21.20
N ARG A 239 -6.76 12.22 21.27
CA ARG A 239 -7.64 13.21 20.65
C ARG A 239 -7.44 13.10 19.14
N GLY A 240 -8.15 12.18 18.49
CA GLY A 240 -8.09 12.05 17.03
C GLY A 240 -8.25 13.42 16.35
N MET A 241 -7.49 13.66 15.28
CA MET A 241 -7.57 14.92 14.54
C MET A 241 -9.03 15.21 14.17
N SER A 242 -9.61 16.29 14.72
CA SER A 242 -10.78 16.91 14.10
C SER A 242 -10.36 17.30 12.68
N SER A 243 -11.11 16.88 11.67
CA SER A 243 -10.66 16.88 10.26
C SER A 243 -10.08 18.22 9.79
N TRP A 244 -8.76 18.35 9.88
CA TRP A 244 -8.01 19.42 9.25
C TRP A 244 -7.77 19.01 7.80
N SER A 245 -8.58 19.56 6.91
CA SER A 245 -8.42 19.41 5.47
C SER A 245 -7.22 20.22 4.99
N SER A 246 -6.03 19.63 5.12
CA SER A 246 -4.80 20.12 4.48
C SER A 246 -4.89 19.88 2.97
N PHE A 247 -5.49 20.84 2.26
CA PHE A 247 -5.47 20.88 0.80
C PHE A 247 -4.08 21.31 0.33
N GLU A 248 -3.27 20.37 -0.18
CA GLU A 248 -2.10 20.73 -0.98
C GLU A 248 -2.56 21.20 -2.37
N GLU A 249 -2.38 22.49 -2.66
CA GLU A 249 -2.51 23.03 -4.01
C GLU A 249 -1.39 22.47 -4.89
N GLY A 250 -1.73 21.65 -5.90
CA GLY A 250 -0.74 21.09 -6.83
C GLY A 250 -0.99 19.66 -7.30
N ALA A 251 -2.10 19.01 -6.91
CA ALA A 251 -2.42 17.66 -7.36
C ALA A 251 -2.37 17.52 -8.91
N PRO A 252 -1.78 16.44 -9.45
CA PRO A 252 -1.48 16.33 -10.88
C PRO A 252 -2.74 16.27 -11.75
N VAL A 253 -2.85 17.22 -12.67
CA VAL A 253 -3.95 17.36 -13.62
C VAL A 253 -3.74 16.41 -14.82
N TYR A 254 -4.12 15.15 -14.65
CA TYR A 254 -4.09 14.16 -15.74
C TYR A 254 -5.21 14.40 -16.77
N ARG A 255 -4.92 15.24 -17.77
CA ARG A 255 -5.82 15.48 -18.92
C ARG A 255 -5.54 14.50 -20.06
N SER A 256 -6.63 14.04 -20.68
CA SER A 256 -6.69 13.33 -21.98
C SER A 256 -6.14 11.90 -22.05
N LEU A 257 -7.00 10.96 -22.45
CA LEU A 257 -6.68 9.57 -22.79
C LEU A 257 -5.95 9.42 -24.16
N ALA A 258 -5.34 10.48 -24.68
CA ALA A 258 -4.74 10.48 -26.02
C ALA A 258 -3.48 9.60 -26.12
N ASN A 259 -2.66 9.57 -25.06
CA ASN A 259 -1.43 8.78 -25.02
C ASN A 259 -1.54 7.67 -23.98
N ILE A 260 -2.04 6.52 -24.43
CA ILE A 260 -2.02 5.29 -23.65
C ILE A 260 -0.59 4.77 -23.62
N GLY A 261 0.00 4.70 -22.43
CA GLY A 261 1.32 4.08 -22.24
C GLY A 261 1.23 2.57 -22.11
N GLU A 262 2.38 1.91 -22.12
CA GLU A 262 2.49 0.51 -21.75
C GLU A 262 3.07 0.39 -20.34
N ALA A 263 2.37 -0.32 -19.47
CA ALA A 263 2.83 -0.60 -18.12
C ALA A 263 3.59 -1.93 -18.05
N CYS A 264 4.62 -1.94 -17.22
CA CYS A 264 5.46 -3.11 -16.90
C CYS A 264 5.70 -3.16 -15.39
N ALA A 265 6.06 -4.33 -14.88
CA ALA A 265 6.53 -4.44 -13.50
C ALA A 265 7.92 -3.77 -13.37
N ALA A 266 8.23 -3.31 -12.17
CA ALA A 266 9.48 -2.61 -11.89
C ALA A 266 10.48 -3.49 -11.13
N ASP A 267 11.77 -3.21 -11.29
CA ASP A 267 12.80 -3.68 -10.38
C ASP A 267 13.15 -2.56 -9.37
N LEU A 268 13.75 -2.94 -8.25
CA LEU A 268 14.08 -2.04 -7.13
C LEU A 268 15.57 -2.02 -6.83
N GLY A 269 16.12 -0.83 -6.68
CA GLY A 269 17.41 -0.57 -6.05
C GLY A 269 17.28 0.45 -4.91
N VAL A 270 18.43 0.86 -4.39
CA VAL A 270 18.57 1.93 -3.39
C VAL A 270 19.49 3.00 -3.98
N ASP A 271 19.16 4.28 -3.73
CA ASP A 271 19.97 5.42 -4.14
C ASP A 271 21.32 5.41 -3.39
N ASN A 272 22.41 5.74 -4.08
CA ASN A 272 23.72 5.88 -3.44
C ASN A 272 23.88 7.25 -2.75
N GLU A 273 23.01 8.22 -3.03
CA GLU A 273 22.98 9.51 -2.36
C GLU A 273 22.22 9.41 -1.03
N SER A 274 22.91 9.78 0.06
CA SER A 274 22.30 9.93 1.38
C SER A 274 21.51 11.23 1.46
N MET A 275 20.26 11.13 1.92
CA MET A 275 19.34 12.25 2.12
C MET A 275 19.50 12.93 3.49
N GLY A 276 20.33 12.36 4.36
CA GLY A 276 20.51 12.81 5.74
C GLY A 276 20.40 11.67 6.75
N GLU A 277 20.59 12.00 8.02
CA GLU A 277 20.58 11.06 9.13
C GLU A 277 19.15 10.78 9.64
N TYR A 278 18.85 9.51 9.90
CA TYR A 278 17.61 9.08 10.54
C TYR A 278 17.67 9.29 12.06
N ASP A 279 16.70 10.04 12.61
CA ASP A 279 16.53 10.26 14.04
C ASP A 279 15.27 9.55 14.55
N ALA A 280 15.45 8.44 15.27
CA ALA A 280 14.40 7.69 15.94
C ALA A 280 13.73 8.47 17.10
N GLY A 281 14.34 9.56 17.56
CA GLY A 281 13.89 10.33 18.71
C GLY A 281 13.99 9.57 20.03
N ASN A 282 13.32 10.10 21.06
CA ASN A 282 13.25 9.48 22.39
C ASN A 282 11.87 8.84 22.65
N ALA A 283 11.25 8.32 21.58
CA ALA A 283 9.96 7.65 21.66
C ALA A 283 10.04 6.39 22.54
N LYS A 284 9.00 6.19 23.36
CA LYS A 284 8.74 4.88 23.96
C LYS A 284 7.86 4.11 23.00
N ILE A 285 8.30 2.90 22.66
CA ILE A 285 7.57 1.96 21.83
C ILE A 285 7.06 0.83 22.73
N GLU A 286 5.79 0.87 23.10
CA GLU A 286 5.08 -0.14 23.87
C GLU A 286 3.86 -0.64 23.07
N TYR A 287 3.89 -1.89 22.63
CA TYR A 287 2.83 -2.45 21.78
C TYR A 287 1.43 -2.39 22.44
N ASP A 288 0.41 -2.01 21.67
CA ASP A 288 -1.00 -2.12 22.08
C ASP A 288 -1.63 -3.43 21.57
N PRO A 289 -1.82 -4.44 22.44
CA PRO A 289 -2.39 -5.74 22.04
C PRO A 289 -3.90 -5.70 21.75
N ASN A 290 -4.57 -4.56 21.98
CA ASN A 290 -5.98 -4.39 21.64
C ASN A 290 -6.18 -3.96 20.18
N GLU A 291 -5.09 -3.72 19.46
CA GLU A 291 -5.13 -3.15 18.12
C GLU A 291 -4.49 -4.09 17.09
N ALA A 292 -5.06 -4.12 15.89
CA ALA A 292 -4.59 -4.99 14.83
C ALA A 292 -3.30 -4.44 14.21
N ILE A 293 -2.32 -5.31 14.02
CA ILE A 293 -1.18 -5.04 13.13
C ILE A 293 -1.70 -5.01 11.69
N VAL A 294 -1.38 -3.93 10.97
CA VAL A 294 -1.84 -3.71 9.58
C VAL A 294 -0.63 -3.80 8.64
N ILE A 295 -0.73 -4.62 7.60
CA ILE A 295 0.29 -4.72 6.55
C ILE A 295 -0.32 -4.25 5.23
N THR A 296 0.26 -3.19 4.66
CA THR A 296 -0.09 -2.69 3.34
C THR A 296 0.94 -3.17 2.33
N VAL A 297 0.52 -4.04 1.40
CA VAL A 297 1.35 -4.47 0.28
C VAL A 297 1.10 -3.50 -0.88
N LEU A 298 2.09 -2.64 -1.11
CA LEU A 298 2.11 -1.64 -2.17
C LEU A 298 2.91 -2.21 -3.36
N TYR A 299 2.21 -2.74 -4.35
CA TYR A 299 2.80 -3.05 -5.65
C TYR A 299 3.10 -1.76 -6.41
N TYR A 300 4.13 -1.76 -7.23
CA TYR A 300 4.43 -0.65 -8.13
C TYR A 300 4.81 -1.12 -9.53
N ASN A 301 4.39 -0.35 -10.54
CA ASN A 301 4.55 -0.65 -11.95
C ASN A 301 4.99 0.63 -12.68
N ILE A 302 5.79 0.50 -13.73
CA ILE A 302 6.28 1.64 -14.52
C ILE A 302 5.45 1.77 -15.79
N ILE A 303 5.02 2.98 -16.14
CA ILE A 303 4.34 3.29 -17.39
C ILE A 303 5.29 4.04 -18.31
N ARG A 304 5.54 3.51 -19.51
CA ARG A 304 6.37 4.17 -20.53
C ARG A 304 5.51 4.84 -21.60
N ASN A 305 5.94 6.03 -22.05
CA ASN A 305 5.33 6.67 -23.22
C ASN A 305 5.81 6.00 -24.52
N VAL A 306 4.96 5.18 -25.14
CA VAL A 306 5.26 4.51 -26.42
C VAL A 306 5.32 5.45 -27.63
N SER A 307 4.87 6.70 -27.51
CA SER A 307 4.91 7.69 -28.61
C SER A 307 6.30 8.31 -28.83
N GLY A 308 7.25 8.10 -27.90
CA GLY A 308 8.58 8.72 -27.93
C GLY A 308 8.59 10.24 -27.65
N LYS A 309 7.45 10.83 -27.29
CA LYS A 309 7.32 12.24 -26.96
C LYS A 309 7.28 12.46 -25.45
N ASN A 310 7.72 13.63 -25.00
CA ASN A 310 7.58 14.08 -23.61
C ASN A 310 6.16 14.64 -23.35
N GLU A 311 5.15 13.85 -23.67
CA GLU A 311 3.74 14.12 -23.39
C GLU A 311 3.26 13.29 -22.19
N ALA A 312 2.27 13.77 -21.45
CA ALA A 312 1.68 13.05 -20.32
C ALA A 312 1.11 11.69 -20.76
N VAL A 313 1.22 10.68 -19.89
CA VAL A 313 0.90 9.27 -20.18
C VAL A 313 -0.22 8.78 -19.27
N ALA A 314 -1.19 8.09 -19.85
CA ALA A 314 -2.26 7.42 -19.11
C ALA A 314 -1.98 5.92 -18.97
N VAL A 315 -2.41 5.33 -17.84
CA VAL A 315 -2.41 3.86 -17.65
C VAL A 315 -3.35 3.22 -18.67
N ALA A 316 -2.92 2.16 -19.35
CA ALA A 316 -3.82 1.43 -20.24
C ALA A 316 -4.91 0.72 -19.44
N PRO A 317 -6.18 0.68 -19.92
CA PRO A 317 -7.25 -0.06 -19.25
C PRO A 317 -6.95 -1.55 -19.06
N LYS A 318 -6.15 -2.16 -19.95
CA LYS A 318 -5.64 -3.54 -19.79
C LYS A 318 -4.79 -3.70 -18.52
N ASP A 319 -3.94 -2.73 -18.23
CA ASP A 319 -2.95 -2.80 -17.15
C ASP A 319 -3.62 -2.50 -15.80
N ILE A 320 -4.62 -1.61 -15.79
CA ILE A 320 -5.53 -1.41 -14.64
C ILE A 320 -6.28 -2.71 -14.33
N ALA A 321 -6.83 -3.39 -15.34
CA ALA A 321 -7.57 -4.64 -15.14
C ALA A 321 -6.66 -5.78 -14.63
N MET A 322 -5.41 -5.87 -15.13
CA MET A 322 -4.41 -6.82 -14.64
C MET A 322 -4.01 -6.51 -13.18
N ALA A 323 -3.77 -5.25 -12.84
CA ALA A 323 -3.49 -4.82 -11.46
C ALA A 323 -4.66 -5.13 -10.50
N ALA A 324 -5.90 -4.88 -10.92
CA ALA A 324 -7.10 -5.22 -10.14
C ALA A 324 -7.19 -6.74 -9.90
N GLY A 325 -7.06 -7.54 -10.96
CA GLY A 325 -7.12 -8.99 -10.86
C GLY A 325 -5.97 -9.61 -10.07
N ASP A 326 -4.81 -8.96 -9.98
CA ASP A 326 -3.71 -9.37 -9.10
C ASP A 326 -4.02 -9.06 -7.63
N MET A 327 -4.55 -7.86 -7.31
CA MET A 327 -5.02 -7.55 -5.95
C MET A 327 -6.14 -8.51 -5.50
N ASP A 328 -7.09 -8.86 -6.38
CA ASP A 328 -8.16 -9.81 -6.05
C ASP A 328 -7.61 -11.22 -5.74
N LYS A 329 -6.56 -11.69 -6.46
CA LYS A 329 -5.86 -12.94 -6.09
C LYS A 329 -5.23 -12.84 -4.69
N ALA A 330 -4.61 -11.70 -4.37
CA ALA A 330 -3.96 -11.47 -3.08
C ALA A 330 -4.96 -11.49 -1.91
N TYR A 331 -6.12 -10.84 -2.08
CA TYR A 331 -7.21 -10.92 -1.12
C TYR A 331 -7.71 -12.36 -0.93
N ASN A 332 -7.87 -13.14 -2.01
CA ASN A 332 -8.28 -14.55 -1.91
C ASN A 332 -7.29 -15.43 -1.12
N LEU A 333 -5.98 -15.14 -1.18
CA LEU A 333 -4.96 -15.84 -0.37
C LEU A 333 -4.95 -15.41 1.11
N CYS A 334 -5.49 -14.25 1.42
CA CYS A 334 -5.61 -13.72 2.78
C CYS A 334 -6.93 -14.09 3.48
N ASN A 335 -7.63 -15.14 3.03
CA ASN A 335 -8.96 -15.50 3.54
C ASN A 335 -9.87 -14.25 3.66
N ALA A 336 -9.95 -13.45 2.60
CA ALA A 336 -10.67 -12.18 2.64
C ALA A 336 -12.12 -12.37 3.11
N GLN A 337 -12.43 -11.79 4.27
CA GLN A 337 -13.73 -11.90 4.92
C GLN A 337 -14.15 -10.51 5.39
N GLY A 338 -15.33 -10.12 4.94
CA GLY A 338 -15.91 -8.82 5.22
C GLY A 338 -15.27 -7.67 4.46
N LYS A 339 -15.80 -6.48 4.72
CA LYS A 339 -15.37 -5.21 4.15
C LYS A 339 -15.00 -4.23 5.24
N LEU A 340 -14.14 -3.27 4.91
CA LEU A 340 -13.78 -2.17 5.78
C LEU A 340 -15.02 -1.45 6.35
N SER A 341 -16.07 -1.25 5.54
CA SER A 341 -17.35 -0.64 5.95
C SER A 341 -18.23 -1.47 6.89
N GLU A 342 -17.94 -2.76 7.05
CA GLU A 342 -18.68 -3.65 7.96
C GLU A 342 -18.05 -3.67 9.36
N LEU A 343 -16.86 -3.09 9.53
CA LEU A 343 -16.23 -2.90 10.83
C LEU A 343 -16.98 -1.85 11.66
N SER A 344 -17.25 -2.12 12.94
CA SER A 344 -18.04 -1.23 13.79
C SER A 344 -17.46 0.19 13.98
N ALA A 345 -16.17 0.39 13.68
CA ALA A 345 -15.51 1.70 13.69
C ALA A 345 -15.58 2.46 12.36
N MET A 346 -15.96 1.81 11.25
CA MET A 346 -16.52 2.51 10.10
C MET A 346 -18.00 2.86 10.31
N LEU A 347 -18.68 2.13 11.19
CA LEU A 347 -20.08 2.37 11.57
C LEU A 347 -20.23 3.39 12.71
N VAL A 348 -19.32 4.38 12.82
CA VAL A 348 -19.54 5.54 13.69
C VAL A 348 -20.88 6.14 13.32
N THR A 349 -21.80 6.20 14.29
CA THR A 349 -23.13 6.74 14.09
C THR A 349 -23.00 8.19 13.62
N MET A 350 -23.19 8.42 12.31
CA MET A 350 -23.14 9.76 11.74
C MET A 350 -24.08 10.66 12.55
N THR A 351 -23.54 11.75 13.11
CA THR A 351 -24.37 12.68 13.87
C THR A 351 -25.46 13.24 12.97
N LYS A 352 -26.53 13.78 13.58
CA LYS A 352 -27.60 14.38 12.79
C LYS A 352 -27.05 15.50 11.89
N GLU A 353 -26.12 16.32 12.38
CA GLU A 353 -25.43 17.33 11.58
C GLU A 353 -24.65 16.70 10.41
N ALA A 354 -23.86 15.65 10.63
CA ALA A 354 -23.12 14.98 9.56
C ALA A 354 -24.05 14.37 8.50
N MET A 355 -25.16 13.76 8.94
CA MET A 355 -26.20 13.26 8.05
C MET A 355 -26.90 14.38 7.27
N ASP A 356 -27.14 15.53 7.90
CA ASP A 356 -27.82 16.66 7.25
C ASP A 356 -26.88 17.38 6.27
N VAL A 357 -25.57 17.50 6.56
CA VAL A 357 -24.54 17.94 5.61
C VAL A 357 -24.41 16.98 4.42
N VAL A 358 -24.44 15.66 4.66
CA VAL A 358 -24.41 14.67 3.57
C VAL A 358 -25.69 14.70 2.74
N LYS A 359 -26.88 14.92 3.35
CA LYS A 359 -28.13 15.14 2.60
C LYS A 359 -28.10 16.43 1.79
N GLU A 360 -27.58 17.53 2.34
CA GLU A 360 -27.43 18.79 1.62
C GLU A 360 -26.47 18.62 0.43
N LYS A 361 -25.36 17.90 0.64
CA LYS A 361 -24.42 17.56 -0.42
C LYS A 361 -25.05 16.67 -1.50
N ILE A 362 -25.81 15.65 -1.12
CA ILE A 362 -26.60 14.81 -2.05
C ILE A 362 -27.71 15.61 -2.76
N ALA A 363 -28.28 16.64 -2.14
CA ALA A 363 -29.28 17.49 -2.79
C ALA A 363 -28.63 18.48 -3.79
N LYS A 364 -27.41 18.94 -3.50
CA LYS A 364 -26.63 19.89 -4.30
C LYS A 364 -25.84 19.21 -5.42
N ASP A 365 -25.39 17.99 -5.19
CA ASP A 365 -24.58 17.13 -6.06
C ASP A 365 -25.10 15.69 -5.92
N PRO A 366 -26.24 15.36 -6.57
CA PRO A 366 -26.87 14.05 -6.42
C PRO A 366 -25.99 12.94 -6.99
N PRO A 367 -25.87 11.79 -6.30
CA PRO A 367 -25.08 10.68 -6.79
C PRO A 367 -25.59 10.28 -8.17
N VAL A 368 -24.69 10.31 -9.15
CA VAL A 368 -25.02 9.99 -10.54
C VAL A 368 -25.68 8.62 -10.57
N THR A 369 -26.95 8.58 -10.96
CA THR A 369 -27.64 7.30 -11.20
C THR A 369 -26.85 6.57 -12.27
N CYS A 370 -26.10 5.53 -11.88
CA CYS A 370 -25.41 4.68 -12.83
C CYS A 370 -26.45 4.20 -13.84
N PRO A 371 -26.34 4.55 -15.13
CA PRO A 371 -27.33 4.14 -16.11
C PRO A 371 -27.41 2.61 -16.07
N PRO A 372 -28.62 2.01 -16.03
CA PRO A 372 -28.76 0.56 -15.93
C PRO A 372 -27.90 -0.08 -17.04
N PRO A 373 -27.04 -1.05 -16.69
CA PRO A 373 -25.85 -1.38 -17.46
C PRO A 373 -26.20 -1.56 -18.93
N ALA A 374 -25.67 -0.66 -19.76
CA ALA A 374 -25.96 -0.64 -21.19
C ALA A 374 -25.70 -2.04 -21.76
N LYS A 375 -26.77 -2.66 -22.29
CA LYS A 375 -26.89 -4.08 -22.67
C LYS A 375 -25.53 -4.77 -22.86
N LYS A 376 -25.10 -5.53 -21.84
CA LYS A 376 -23.86 -6.35 -21.80
C LYS A 376 -22.87 -6.00 -22.93
N PHE A 377 -22.01 -5.01 -22.71
CA PHE A 377 -20.82 -4.84 -23.54
C PHE A 377 -20.12 -6.20 -23.68
N ALA A 378 -19.77 -6.60 -24.91
CA ALA A 378 -19.41 -7.97 -25.26
C ALA A 378 -18.07 -8.48 -24.69
N PHE A 379 -17.47 -7.77 -23.74
CA PHE A 379 -16.21 -8.09 -23.08
C PHE A 379 -16.17 -9.48 -22.43
N GLU A 380 -17.30 -9.99 -21.92
CA GLU A 380 -17.38 -11.36 -21.37
C GLU A 380 -16.95 -12.44 -22.39
N LYS A 381 -17.15 -12.23 -23.70
CA LYS A 381 -16.79 -13.23 -24.72
C LYS A 381 -15.33 -13.20 -25.13
N ASP A 382 -14.66 -12.06 -25.05
CA ASP A 382 -13.27 -11.94 -25.49
C ASP A 382 -12.29 -12.17 -24.32
N ALA A 383 -12.65 -11.80 -23.09
CA ALA A 383 -11.93 -12.24 -21.89
C ALA A 383 -11.95 -13.77 -21.77
N ALA A 384 -13.12 -14.42 -21.93
CA ALA A 384 -13.24 -15.87 -21.88
C ALA A 384 -12.44 -16.60 -22.98
N LYS A 385 -12.21 -15.98 -24.15
CA LYS A 385 -11.36 -16.55 -25.20
C LYS A 385 -9.86 -16.45 -24.90
N ALA A 386 -9.43 -15.41 -24.18
CA ALA A 386 -8.02 -15.24 -23.81
C ALA A 386 -7.54 -16.36 -22.86
N PHE A 387 -8.41 -16.84 -21.96
CA PHE A 387 -8.10 -17.89 -20.98
C PHE A 387 -8.35 -19.34 -21.47
N ALA A 388 -8.80 -19.54 -22.72
CA ALA A 388 -9.30 -20.84 -23.20
C ALA A 388 -8.43 -21.51 -24.29
N LYS A 389 -7.14 -21.17 -24.42
CA LYS A 389 -6.21 -21.95 -25.25
C LYS A 389 -5.55 -23.05 -24.41
N PRO A 390 -5.74 -24.35 -24.74
CA PRO A 390 -4.94 -25.41 -24.15
C PRO A 390 -3.48 -25.25 -24.57
N VAL A 391 -2.55 -25.45 -23.63
CA VAL A 391 -1.14 -25.69 -23.97
C VAL A 391 -1.07 -27.02 -24.71
N GLY A 392 -0.71 -26.97 -25.99
CA GLY A 392 -0.50 -28.17 -26.78
C GLY A 392 0.76 -28.88 -26.31
N VAL A 393 0.62 -30.13 -25.86
CA VAL A 393 1.76 -31.04 -25.66
C VAL A 393 2.25 -31.48 -27.04
N ASN A 394 3.54 -31.27 -27.29
CA ASN A 394 4.35 -31.91 -28.33
C ASN A 394 5.64 -32.42 -27.66
#